data_AF-A0A8H6I0M7-F1
#
_entry.id   AF-A0A8H6I0M7-F1
#
_cell.length_a   1.000
_cell.length_b   1.000
_cell.length_c   1.000
_cell.angle_alpha   90.00
_cell.angle_beta   90.00
_cell.angle_gamma   90.00
#
_symmetry.space_group_name_H-M   'P 1'
#
loop_
_entity.id
_entity.type
_entity.pdbx_description
1 polymer ?
#
loop_
_entity_poly.entity_id
_entity_poly.type
_entity_poly.pdbx_seq_one_letter_code
_entity_poly.pdbx_strand_id
1 'polypeptide(L)' 'RSIFQNSDTNMLVKAWHHLLKGKFMQGRRNCRMDHLIYILVRQAMPHFIQQHFAQEHGFAGGDLEIQECLRIEELA' A
#
# COMPACT_ATOMS: atom_id res chain seq x y z
N ARG A 1 -7.72 -15.72 -4.80
CA ARG A 1 -6.32 -16.04 -4.45
C ARG A 1 -5.97 -15.31 -3.15
N SER A 2 -5.15 -15.89 -2.27
CA SER A 2 -4.80 -15.29 -0.98
C SER A 2 -3.78 -14.17 -1.16
N ILE A 3 -3.93 -13.06 -0.43
CA ILE A 3 -3.02 -11.88 -0.43
C ILE A 3 -1.56 -12.32 -0.17
N PHE A 4 -1.38 -13.43 0.55
CA PHE A 4 -0.08 -14.01 0.89
C PHE A 4 0.60 -14.82 -0.23
N GLN A 5 -0.06 -15.07 -1.36
CA GLN A 5 0.58 -15.71 -2.54
C GLN A 5 1.25 -14.67 -3.47
N ASN A 6 0.82 -13.41 -3.43
CA ASN A 6 1.43 -12.35 -4.24
C ASN A 6 2.66 -11.73 -3.57
N SER A 7 2.85 -11.93 -2.26
CA SER A 7 3.99 -11.41 -1.49
C SER A 7 5.37 -11.95 -1.92
N ASP A 8 5.43 -12.97 -2.77
CA ASP A 8 6.67 -13.51 -3.32
C ASP A 8 7.30 -12.64 -4.43
N THR A 9 6.68 -11.55 -4.84
CA THR A 9 7.31 -10.64 -5.80
C THR A 9 8.15 -9.59 -5.08
N ASN A 10 9.46 -9.77 -5.17
CA ASN A 10 10.50 -8.79 -4.85
C ASN A 10 10.12 -7.35 -5.34
N MET A 11 9.29 -7.24 -6.39
CA MET A 11 8.73 -5.98 -6.87
C MET A 11 7.73 -5.30 -5.92
N LEU A 12 6.80 -6.01 -5.29
CA LEU A 12 5.86 -5.39 -4.33
C LEU A 12 6.60 -4.86 -3.11
N VAL A 13 7.54 -5.65 -2.57
CA VAL A 13 8.38 -5.21 -1.45
C VAL A 13 9.22 -4.00 -1.85
N LYS A 14 9.80 -3.97 -3.06
CA LYS A 14 10.54 -2.81 -3.59
C LYS A 14 9.64 -1.59 -3.77
N ALA A 15 8.46 -1.75 -4.36
CA ALA A 15 7.51 -0.66 -4.56
C ALA A 15 7.07 -0.07 -3.21
N TRP A 16 6.74 -0.93 -2.25
CA TRP A 16 6.46 -0.53 -0.87
C TRP A 16 7.65 0.16 -0.21
N HIS A 17 8.87 -0.33 -0.40
CA HIS A 17 10.06 0.33 0.14
C HIS A 17 10.26 1.73 -0.44
N HIS A 18 10.07 1.91 -1.76
CA HIS A 18 10.14 3.22 -2.40
C HIS A 18 9.06 4.17 -1.89
N LEU A 19 7.83 3.70 -1.76
CA LEU A 19 6.71 4.47 -1.20
C LEU A 19 6.99 4.87 0.25
N LEU A 20 7.38 3.91 1.08
CA LEU A 20 7.71 4.14 2.48
C LEU A 20 8.80 5.19 2.64
N LYS A 21 9.88 5.01 1.88
CA LYS A 21 11.03 5.91 1.90
C LYS A 21 10.68 7.32 1.44
N GLY A 22 9.94 7.45 0.34
CA GLY A 22 9.59 8.74 -0.25
C GLY A 22 8.54 9.48 0.56
N LYS A 23 7.45 8.80 0.93
CA LYS A 23 6.25 9.41 1.50
C LYS A 23 6.30 9.57 3.02
N PHE A 24 6.83 8.57 3.73
CA PHE A 24 6.74 8.53 5.20
C PHE A 24 8.10 8.76 5.89
N MET A 25 9.21 8.41 5.25
CA MET A 25 10.54 8.54 5.86
C MET A 25 11.36 9.73 5.34
N GLN A 26 10.79 10.58 4.48
CA GLN A 26 11.43 11.77 3.93
C GLN A 26 12.83 11.49 3.33
N GLY A 27 13.02 10.32 2.72
CA GLY A 27 14.29 9.92 2.10
C GLY A 27 15.36 9.38 3.06
N ARG A 28 15.09 9.26 4.38
CA ARG A 28 16.05 8.66 5.32
C ARG A 28 16.34 7.20 4.95
N ARG A 29 17.62 6.87 4.82
CA ARG A 29 18.09 5.52 4.46
C ARG A 29 18.20 4.58 5.65
N ASN A 30 18.65 5.09 6.80
CA ASN A 30 18.78 4.32 8.03
C ASN A 30 17.72 4.78 9.04
N CYS A 31 16.96 3.82 9.56
CA CYS A 31 15.95 4.04 10.57
C CYS A 31 16.04 2.92 11.58
N ARG A 32 16.01 3.26 12.87
CA ARG A 32 15.95 2.24 13.91
C ARG A 32 14.61 1.50 13.82
N MET A 33 14.61 0.20 14.12
CA MET A 33 13.41 -0.63 13.98
C MET A 33 12.22 -0.12 14.79
N ASP A 34 12.45 0.37 16.01
CA ASP A 34 11.43 0.96 16.86
C ASP A 34 10.77 2.20 16.23
N HIS A 35 11.57 3.06 15.62
CA HIS A 35 11.05 4.23 14.91
C HIS A 35 10.32 3.84 13.62
N LEU A 36 10.80 2.81 12.92
CA LEU A 36 10.11 2.28 11.74
C LEU A 36 8.73 1.72 12.11
N ILE A 37 8.62 0.93 13.18
CA ILE A 37 7.34 0.43 13.69
C ILE A 37 6.40 1.60 14.03
N TYR A 38 6.92 2.63 14.70
CA TYR A 38 6.15 3.84 14.99
C TYR A 38 5.59 4.49 13.72
N ILE A 39 6.41 4.67 12.68
CA ILE A 39 5.97 5.26 11.40
C ILE A 39 4.89 4.38 10.74
N LEU A 40 5.10 3.07 10.69
CA LEU A 40 4.16 2.14 10.08
C LEU A 40 2.79 2.20 10.76
N VAL A 41 2.76 2.15 12.09
CA VAL A 41 1.52 2.11 12.87
C VAL A 41 0.84 3.48 12.96
N ARG A 42 1.61 4.55 13.18
CA ARG A 42 1.04 5.88 13.47
C ARG A 42 0.86 6.76 12.25
N GLN A 43 1.52 6.46 11.13
CA GLN A 43 1.45 7.30 9.93
C GLN A 43 0.95 6.52 8.72
N ALA A 44 1.61 5.40 8.39
CA ALA A 44 1.25 4.66 7.17
C ALA A 44 -0.15 4.03 7.28
N MET A 45 -0.46 3.32 8.36
CA MET A 45 -1.77 2.70 8.54
C MET A 45 -2.93 3.72 8.47
N PRO A 46 -2.94 4.83 9.25
CA PRO A 46 -4.00 5.83 9.14
C PRO A 46 -4.12 6.45 7.74
N HIS A 47 -2.99 6.68 7.06
CA HIS A 47 -3.00 7.19 5.69
C HIS A 47 -3.77 6.25 4.74
N PHE A 48 -3.50 4.94 4.78
CA PHE A 48 -4.20 3.99 3.91
C PHE A 48 -5.66 3.78 4.31
N ILE A 49 -5.99 3.82 5.59
CA ILE A 49 -7.38 3.79 6.05
C ILE A 49 -8.14 5.00 5.50
N GLN A 50 -7.58 6.20 5.60
CA GLN A 50 -8.19 7.41 5.07
C GLN A 50 -8.29 7.39 3.55
N GLN A 51 -7.26 6.89 2.86
CA GLN A 51 -7.29 6.71 1.42
C GLN A 51 -8.42 5.77 1.02
N HIS A 52 -8.51 4.59 1.63
CA HIS A 52 -9.57 3.63 1.36
C HIS A 52 -10.97 4.23 1.60
N PHE A 53 -11.16 4.91 2.72
CA PHE A 53 -12.40 5.62 3.01
C PHE A 53 -12.74 6.64 1.91
N ALA A 54 -11.76 7.41 1.45
CA ALA A 54 -11.96 8.37 0.36
C ALA A 54 -12.29 7.67 -0.98
N GLN A 55 -11.73 6.49 -1.24
CA GLN A 55 -12.03 5.71 -2.45
C GLN A 55 -13.47 5.18 -2.42
N GLU A 56 -13.93 4.64 -1.29
CA GLU A 56 -15.31 4.18 -1.11
C GLU A 56 -16.34 5.29 -1.34
N HIS A 57 -15.99 6.52 -1.00
CA HIS A 57 -16.85 7.70 -1.20
C HIS A 57 -16.62 8.39 -2.56
N GLY A 58 -15.79 7.81 -3.44
CA GLY A 58 -15.55 8.31 -4.80
C GLY A 58 -14.60 9.51 -4.91
N PHE A 59 -13.93 9.91 -3.82
CA PHE A 59 -13.04 11.08 -3.80
C PHE A 59 -11.60 10.79 -4.24
N ALA A 60 -11.16 9.53 -4.24
CA ALA A 60 -9.75 9.17 -4.47
C ALA A 60 -9.50 8.22 -5.66
N GLY A 61 -10.51 7.99 -6.50
CA GLY A 61 -10.42 7.02 -7.62
C GLY A 61 -10.33 5.57 -7.13
N GLY A 62 -10.94 4.64 -7.86
CA GLY A 62 -10.91 3.22 -7.48
C GLY A 62 -9.50 2.63 -7.47
N ASP A 63 -9.29 1.60 -6.67
CA ASP A 63 -8.06 0.81 -6.75
C ASP A 63 -8.02 0.06 -8.10
N LEU A 64 -7.06 0.43 -8.94
CA LEU A 64 -6.91 -0.10 -10.29
C LEU A 64 -6.64 -1.60 -10.31
N GLU A 65 -5.96 -2.14 -9.29
CA GLU A 65 -5.70 -3.58 -9.19
C GLU A 65 -7.01 -4.32 -8.92
N ILE A 66 -7.83 -3.81 -7.99
CA ILE A 66 -9.15 -4.40 -7.68
C ILE A 66 -10.07 -4.31 -8.91
N GLN A 67 -10.09 -3.17 -9.60
CA GLN A 67 -10.89 -2.99 -10.82
C GLN A 67 -10.48 -3.97 -11.92
N GLU A 68 -9.17 -4.18 -12.12
CA GLU A 68 -8.68 -5.12 -13.12
C GLU A 68 -8.97 -6.58 -12.76
N CYS A 69 -8.87 -6.95 -11.48
CA CYS A 69 -9.27 -8.28 -11.01
C CYS A 69 -10.76 -8.55 -11.27
N LEU A 70 -11.64 -7.60 -10.92
CA LEU A 70 -13.08 -7.72 -11.17
C LEU A 70 -13.37 -7.83 -12.68
N ARG A 71 -12.69 -7.05 -13.52
CA ARG A 71 -12.83 -7.10 -14.98
C ARG A 71 -12.44 -8.46 -15.55
N ILE A 72 -11.38 -9.09 -15.04
CA ILE A 72 -10.95 -10.43 -15.48
C ILE A 72 -11.96 -11.49 -15.04
N GLU A 73 -12.51 -11.38 -13.83
CA GLU A 73 -13.55 -12.30 -13.34
C GLU A 73 -14.86 -12.19 -14.13
N GLU A 74 -15.24 -11.00 -14.58
CA GLU A 74 -16.42 -10.79 -15.44
C GLU A 74 -16.25 -11.34 -16.87
N LEU A 75 -15.01 -11.50 -17.33
CA LEU A 75 -14.68 -11.99 -18.68
C LEU A 75 -14.42 -13.50 -18.74
N ALA A 76 -14.41 -14.21 -17.60
CA ALA A 76 -14.11 -15.64 -17.47
C ALA A 76 -15.38 -16.48 -17.35
#